data_AF-A0A445APZ1-F1
#
_entry.id   AF-A0A445APZ1-F1
#
_cell.length_a   1.000
_cell.length_b   1.000
_cell.length_c   1.000
_cell.angle_alpha   90.00
_cell.angle_beta   90.00
_cell.angle_gamma   90.00
#
_symmetry.space_group_name_H-M   'P 1'
#
loop_
_entity.id
_entity.type
_entity.pdbx_description
1 polymer ?
#
loop_
_entity_poly.entity_id
_entity_poly.type
_entity_poly.pdbx_seq_one_letter_code
_entity_poly.pdbx_strand_id
1 'polypeptide(L)' 'MPNKGNITEATQPSKDNLRWSDDMDEALLNALAEEALKGNRHDNSWKIEAYANVVKTLKK' A
#
# COMPACT_ATOMS: atom_id res chain seq x y z
N MET A 1 -17.80 44.25 24.87
CA MET A 1 -17.04 44.17 23.60
C MET A 1 -15.55 44.32 23.92
N PRO A 2 -14.59 43.73 23.18
CA PRO A 2 -14.57 42.39 22.58
C PRO A 2 -13.22 41.62 22.72
N ASN A 3 -13.30 40.30 22.49
CA ASN A 3 -12.32 39.34 21.94
C ASN A 3 -10.91 39.12 22.53
N LYS A 4 -10.65 37.85 22.88
CA LYS A 4 -9.40 37.19 22.48
C LYS A 4 -9.58 35.71 22.16
N GLY A 5 -9.51 35.41 20.86
CA GLY A 5 -8.94 34.18 20.32
C GLY A 5 -9.80 32.94 20.40
N ASN A 6 -10.75 32.82 19.50
CA ASN A 6 -11.07 31.54 18.87
C ASN A 6 -9.77 30.99 18.27
N ILE A 7 -9.17 30.01 18.95
CA ILE A 7 -8.08 29.22 18.37
C ILE A 7 -8.71 28.44 17.24
N THR A 8 -8.39 28.86 16.02
CA THR A 8 -8.59 28.11 14.80
C THR A 8 -7.89 26.78 14.97
N GLU A 9 -8.60 25.76 15.43
CA GLU A 9 -8.20 24.38 15.20
C GLU A 9 -8.40 24.17 13.70
N ALA A 10 -7.35 24.45 12.94
CA ALA A 10 -7.28 24.06 11.55
C ALA A 10 -7.44 22.54 11.56
N THR A 11 -8.64 22.06 11.26
CA THR A 11 -8.92 20.64 11.02
C THR A 11 -7.94 20.22 9.94
N GLN A 12 -6.84 19.59 10.35
CA GLN A 12 -5.94 18.96 9.40
C GLN A 12 -6.82 18.03 8.59
N PRO A 13 -6.74 18.03 7.25
CA PRO A 13 -7.45 17.02 6.47
C PRO A 13 -7.03 15.69 7.08
N SER A 14 -8.01 14.91 7.53
CA SER A 14 -7.78 13.54 7.98
C SER A 14 -7.01 12.91 6.83
N LYS A 15 -5.73 12.61 7.06
CA LYS A 15 -5.00 11.78 6.11
C LYS A 15 -5.82 10.51 6.07
N ASP A 16 -6.52 10.30 4.96
CA ASP A 16 -7.23 9.07 4.71
C ASP A 16 -6.16 7.98 4.64
N ASN A 17 -5.79 7.47 5.81
CA ASN A 17 -4.83 6.41 5.97
C ASN A 17 -5.55 5.19 5.41
N LEU A 18 -5.27 4.89 4.14
CA LEU A 18 -5.72 3.67 3.51
C LEU A 18 -5.12 2.51 4.30
N ARG A 19 -5.93 1.95 5.20
CA ARG A 19 -5.61 0.72 5.89
C ARG A 19 -5.83 -0.42 4.91
N TRP A 20 -4.83 -1.27 4.77
CA TRP A 20 -4.95 -2.47 3.97
C TRP A 20 -6.02 -3.38 4.58
N SER A 21 -6.86 -3.95 3.72
CA SER A 21 -7.83 -4.96 4.07
C SER A 21 -7.20 -6.33 3.90
N ASP A 22 -7.78 -7.33 4.56
CA ASP A 22 -7.34 -8.71 4.43
C ASP A 22 -7.34 -9.15 2.95
N ASP A 23 -8.32 -8.70 2.16
CA ASP A 23 -8.38 -8.94 0.70
C ASP A 23 -7.18 -8.33 -0.05
N MET A 24 -6.71 -7.16 0.35
CA MET A 24 -5.53 -6.52 -0.26
C MET A 24 -4.24 -7.27 0.11
N ASP A 25 -4.13 -7.71 1.36
CA ASP A 25 -3.02 -8.54 1.83
C ASP A 25 -3.00 -9.88 1.08
N GLU A 26 -4.15 -10.55 0.95
CA GLU A 26 -4.29 -11.80 0.22
C GLU A 26 -3.91 -11.64 -1.25
N ALA A 27 -4.40 -10.59 -1.92
CA ALA A 27 -4.06 -10.31 -3.31
C ALA A 27 -2.55 -10.11 -3.52
N LEU A 28 -1.89 -9.37 -2.61
CA LEU A 28 -0.44 -9.18 -2.65
C LEU A 28 0.31 -10.50 -2.44
N LEU A 29 -0.06 -11.27 -1.43
CA LEU A 29 0.60 -12.54 -1.09
C LEU A 29 0.46 -13.56 -2.22
N ASN A 30 -0.72 -13.66 -2.84
CA ASN A 30 -0.96 -14.53 -3.97
C ASN A 30 -0.11 -14.13 -5.19
N ALA A 31 -0.04 -12.83 -5.51
CA ALA A 31 0.79 -12.34 -6.61
C ALA A 31 2.29 -12.62 -6.38
N LEU A 32 2.78 -12.45 -5.15
CA LEU A 32 4.14 -12.80 -4.79
C LEU A 32 4.37 -14.32 -4.88
N ALA A 33 3.47 -15.14 -4.33
CA ALA A 33 3.58 -16.59 -4.41
C ALA A 33 3.69 -17.09 -5.85
N GLU A 34 2.90 -16.54 -6.78
CA GLU A 34 3.00 -16.85 -8.21
C GLU A 34 4.37 -16.50 -8.79
N GLU A 35 4.93 -15.33 -8.48
CA GLU A 35 6.25 -14.94 -8.95
C GLU A 35 7.36 -15.81 -8.34
N ALA A 36 7.18 -16.30 -7.11
CA ALA A 36 8.11 -17.25 -6.51
C ALA A 36 8.08 -18.59 -7.26
N LEU A 37 6.88 -19.09 -7.61
CA LEU A 37 6.72 -20.30 -8.41
C LEU A 37 7.31 -20.16 -9.82
N LYS A 38 7.32 -18.96 -10.39
CA LYS A 38 8.00 -18.64 -11.67
C LYS A 38 9.53 -18.56 -11.56
N GLY A 39 10.10 -18.69 -10.36
CA GLY A 39 11.54 -18.60 -10.13
C GLY A 39 12.07 -17.16 -10.07
N ASN A 40 11.19 -16.18 -9.84
CA ASN A 40 11.59 -14.77 -9.73
C ASN A 40 11.98 -14.39 -8.30
N ARG A 41 11.90 -15.34 -7.36
CA ARG A 41 12.40 -15.25 -6.00
C ARG A 41 13.75 -15.97 -5.89
N HIS A 42 14.81 -15.26 -5.52
CA HIS A 42 16.16 -15.83 -5.34
C HIS A 42 16.87 -15.20 -4.14
N ASP A 43 17.60 -16.00 -3.34
CA ASP A 43 18.50 -15.53 -2.27
C ASP A 43 17.98 -14.32 -1.47
N ASN A 44 16.81 -14.47 -0.86
CA ASN A 44 16.16 -13.39 -0.08
C ASN A 44 15.75 -12.10 -0.82
N SER A 45 15.85 -12.05 -2.14
CA SER A 45 15.39 -10.96 -3.00
C SER A 45 14.40 -11.43 -4.09
N TRP A 46 13.81 -10.43 -4.75
CA TRP A 46 12.97 -10.59 -5.93
C TRP A 46 13.68 -10.00 -7.14
N LYS A 47 13.57 -10.65 -8.29
CA LYS A 47 13.96 -10.03 -9.57
C LYS A 47 13.07 -8.83 -9.87
N ILE A 48 13.61 -7.88 -10.63
CA ILE A 48 12.88 -6.66 -11.02
C ILE A 48 11.55 -6.99 -11.74
N GLU A 49 11.54 -8.05 -12.55
CA GLU A 49 10.35 -8.53 -13.25
C GLU A 49 9.21 -8.93 -12.29
N ALA A 50 9.52 -9.49 -11.10
CA ALA A 50 8.49 -9.83 -10.12
C ALA A 50 7.76 -8.59 -9.61
N TYR A 51 8.48 -7.51 -9.31
CA TYR A 51 7.85 -6.26 -8.86
C TYR A 51 6.94 -5.67 -9.94
N ALA A 52 7.40 -5.65 -11.20
CA ALA A 52 6.60 -5.17 -12.32
C ALA A 52 5.32 -6.01 -12.52
N ASN A 53 5.44 -7.33 -12.40
CA ASN A 53 4.32 -8.26 -12.55
C ASN A 53 3.31 -8.15 -11.40
N VAL A 54 3.78 -8.07 -10.15
CA VAL A 54 2.91 -7.87 -8.97
C VAL A 54 2.10 -6.58 -9.11
N VAL A 55 2.75 -5.46 -9.45
CA VAL A 55 2.07 -4.18 -9.66
C VAL A 55 1.05 -4.26 -10.80
N LYS A 56 1.37 -4.97 -11.89
CA LYS A 56 0.44 -5.18 -13.01
C LYS A 56 -0.76 -6.02 -12.60
N THR A 57 -0.57 -7.04 -11.76
CA THR A 57 -1.65 -7.90 -11.26
C THR A 57 -2.60 -7.15 -10.32
N LEU A 58 -2.08 -6.33 -9.42
CA LEU A 58 -2.88 -5.59 -8.43
C LEU A 58 -3.63 -4.38 -8.99
N LYS A 59 -3.30 -3.94 -10.21
CA LYS A 59 -3.95 -2.80 -10.89
C LYS A 59 -5.09 -3.19 -11.84
N LYS A 60 -5.45 -4.48 -11.88
CA LYS A 60 -6.52 -4.99 -12.74
C LYS A 60 -7.90 -4.62 -12.22
#